data_AF-A0A382V834-F1
#
_entry.id   AF-A0A382V834-F1
#
_cell.length_a   1.000
_cell.length_b   1.000
_cell.length_c   1.000
_cell.angle_alpha   90.00
_cell.angle_beta   90.00
_cell.angle_gamma   90.00
#
_symmetry.space_group_name_H-M   'P 1'
#
loop_
_entity.id
_entity.type
_entity.pdbx_description
1 polymer ?
#
loop_
_entity_poly.entity_id
_entity_poly.type
_entity_poly.pdbx_seq_one_letter_code
_entity_poly.pdbx_strand_id
1 'polypeptide(L)'
;MISNSFQLIVKRTLAHWRLLSAVVVGVVLASTIMASSVIFFDALRDVALQRALANHDASDIDVIVEAGQVPTTPESHAIIVDAMNGTIVRRFDPFLDQRELAIKTWTFFVNLPPPMVAPADCTCRTSVGRNSDNASELIECDCRRAVMMTLPDVDNRIQLVEGVMPREVFDHGTDAPLLIEGILEVPSAKMLDIRVGDIYPITPHWEDIHAEVQVLVTGVYERVDPGSDHWRIQNEAFGSRTNTLQF
;
A
#
# COMPACT_ATOMS: atom_id res chain seq x y z
N MET A 1 -30.73 49.38 29.71
CA MET A 1 -29.52 50.23 29.84
C MET A 1 -28.55 50.09 28.66
N ILE A 2 -28.36 48.91 28.05
CA ILE A 2 -27.39 48.69 26.97
C ILE A 2 -27.73 49.44 25.65
N SER A 3 -29.02 49.56 25.31
CA SER A 3 -29.48 50.22 24.07
C SER A 3 -29.10 51.71 23.99
N ASN A 4 -29.26 52.47 25.09
CA ASN A 4 -28.91 53.90 25.11
C ASN A 4 -27.40 54.15 25.03
N SER A 5 -26.59 53.29 25.64
CA SER A 5 -25.12 53.39 25.56
C SER A 5 -24.63 53.09 24.14
N PHE A 6 -25.22 52.11 23.46
CA PHE A 6 -24.88 51.77 22.07
C PHE A 6 -25.22 52.92 21.10
N GLN A 7 -26.40 53.54 21.25
CA GLN A 7 -26.77 54.71 20.44
C GLN A 7 -25.82 55.89 20.62
N LEU A 8 -25.35 56.15 21.85
CA LEU A 8 -24.38 57.20 22.15
C LEU A 8 -23.02 56.92 21.50
N ILE A 9 -22.54 55.67 21.55
CA ILE A 9 -21.29 55.26 20.91
C ILE A 9 -21.41 55.44 19.40
N VAL A 10 -22.47 54.93 18.77
CA VAL A 10 -22.67 55.04 17.31
C VAL A 10 -22.74 56.49 16.85
N LYS A 11 -23.50 57.36 17.53
CA LYS A 11 -23.57 58.80 17.20
C LYS A 11 -22.20 59.47 17.31
N ARG A 12 -21.42 59.16 18.34
CA ARG A 12 -20.07 59.72 18.54
C ARG A 12 -19.06 59.21 17.51
N THR A 13 -19.21 57.95 17.10
CA THR A 13 -18.40 57.33 16.03
C THR A 13 -18.68 57.98 14.67
N LEU A 14 -19.95 58.25 14.36
CA LEU A 14 -20.38 58.99 13.16
C LEU A 14 -19.92 60.46 13.18
N ALA A 15 -19.97 61.13 14.34
CA ALA A 15 -19.54 62.52 14.47
C ALA A 15 -18.03 62.72 14.22
N HIS A 16 -17.20 61.73 14.56
CA HIS A 16 -15.75 61.74 14.31
C HIS A 16 -15.30 60.80 13.17
N TRP A 17 -16.19 60.50 12.22
CA TRP A 17 -15.97 59.52 11.15
C TRP A 17 -14.69 59.73 10.34
N ARG A 18 -14.27 60.98 10.07
CA ARG A 18 -13.07 61.28 9.27
C ARG A 18 -11.77 60.82 9.93
N LEU A 19 -11.65 60.98 11.25
CA LEU A 19 -10.47 60.52 12.00
C LEU A 19 -10.48 59.00 12.14
N LEU A 20 -11.65 58.42 12.40
CA LEU A 20 -11.80 56.98 12.61
C LEU A 20 -11.59 56.18 11.31
N SER A 21 -12.07 56.71 10.18
CA SER A 21 -11.82 56.15 8.84
C SER A 21 -10.33 56.05 8.53
N ALA A 22 -9.55 57.09 8.80
CA ALA A 22 -8.10 57.07 8.56
C ALA A 22 -7.39 55.97 9.37
N VAL A 23 -7.76 55.80 10.64
CA VAL A 23 -7.21 54.74 11.51
C VAL A 23 -7.62 53.35 10.99
N VAL A 24 -8.90 53.16 10.65
CA VAL A 24 -9.40 51.87 10.13
C VAL A 24 -8.68 51.50 8.83
N VAL A 25 -8.50 52.45 7.90
CA VAL A 25 -7.75 52.20 6.65
C VAL A 25 -6.30 51.83 6.95
N GLY A 26 -5.63 52.52 7.87
CA GLY A 26 -4.26 52.18 8.26
C GLY A 26 -4.14 50.78 8.86
N VAL A 27 -5.06 50.40 9.75
CA VAL A 27 -5.10 49.06 10.35
C VAL A 27 -5.36 47.99 9.29
N VAL A 28 -6.32 48.21 8.38
CA VAL A 28 -6.63 47.28 7.29
C VAL A 28 -5.46 47.14 6.32
N LEU A 29 -4.80 48.24 5.97
CA LEU A 29 -3.63 48.20 5.09
C LEU A 29 -2.48 47.41 5.73
N ALA A 30 -2.18 47.69 6.99
CA ALA A 30 -1.14 46.98 7.73
C ALA A 30 -1.45 45.48 7.87
N SER A 31 -2.69 45.11 8.21
CA SER A 31 -3.10 43.71 8.32
C SER A 31 -3.09 43.00 6.97
N THR A 32 -3.51 43.67 5.90
CA THR A 32 -3.47 43.12 4.53
C THR A 32 -2.04 42.88 4.08
N ILE A 33 -1.12 43.81 4.34
CA ILE A 33 0.30 43.65 3.99
C ILE A 33 0.92 42.48 4.76
N MET A 34 0.65 42.37 6.08
CA MET A 34 1.16 41.24 6.88
C MET A 34 0.61 39.91 6.40
N ALA A 35 -0.71 39.82 6.14
CA ALA A 35 -1.34 38.60 5.66
C ALA A 35 -0.86 38.22 4.25
N SER A 36 -0.76 39.19 3.34
CA SER A 36 -0.33 38.98 1.97
C SER A 36 1.10 38.45 1.90
N SER A 37 1.99 38.91 2.79
CA SER A 37 3.38 38.44 2.85
C SER A 37 3.45 36.94 3.15
N VAL A 38 2.73 36.48 4.18
CA VAL A 38 2.71 35.06 4.57
C VAL A 38 2.15 34.20 3.43
N ILE A 39 1.01 34.59 2.86
CA ILE A 39 0.37 33.85 1.77
C ILE A 39 1.29 33.80 0.54
N PHE A 40 1.96 34.90 0.20
CA PHE A 40 2.88 34.94 -0.93
C PHE A 40 4.08 34.02 -0.73
N PHE A 41 4.69 34.01 0.45
CA PHE A 41 5.83 33.14 0.74
C PHE A 41 5.45 31.67 0.77
N ASP A 42 4.30 31.32 1.33
CA ASP A 42 3.81 29.93 1.31
C ASP A 42 3.56 29.47 -0.12
N ALA A 43 2.89 30.28 -0.95
CA ALA A 43 2.68 29.96 -2.36
C ALA A 43 4.00 29.82 -3.14
N LEU A 44 4.98 30.69 -2.88
CA LEU A 44 6.30 30.62 -3.52
C LEU A 44 7.05 29.35 -3.10
N ARG A 45 6.98 28.96 -1.82
CA ARG A 45 7.59 27.73 -1.31
C ARG A 45 6.96 26.50 -1.95
N ASP A 46 5.62 26.45 -2.05
CA ASP A 46 4.92 25.31 -2.60
C ASP A 46 5.24 25.14 -4.11
N VAL A 47 5.26 26.23 -4.87
CA VAL A 47 5.69 26.20 -6.29
C VAL A 47 7.15 25.79 -6.43
N ALA A 48 8.03 26.28 -5.56
CA ALA A 48 9.44 25.89 -5.56
C ALA A 48 9.60 24.39 -5.26
N LEU A 49 8.83 23.85 -4.31
CA LEU A 49 8.82 22.43 -3.97
C LEU A 49 8.30 21.60 -5.14
N GLN A 50 7.14 21.94 -5.72
CA GLN A 50 6.61 21.25 -6.90
C GLN A 50 7.63 21.21 -8.04
N ARG A 51 8.32 22.32 -8.30
CA ARG A 51 9.36 22.38 -9.32
C ARG A 51 10.59 21.55 -8.97
N ALA A 52 11.00 21.52 -7.71
CA ALA A 52 12.13 20.71 -7.26
C ALA A 52 11.83 19.21 -7.37
N LEU A 53 10.61 18.81 -7.01
CA LEU A 53 10.12 17.43 -7.15
C LEU A 53 9.99 17.01 -8.62
N ALA A 54 9.43 17.87 -9.48
CA ALA A 54 9.26 17.59 -10.91
C ALA A 54 10.59 17.44 -11.71
N ASN A 55 11.73 17.83 -11.12
CA ASN A 55 13.05 17.64 -11.73
C ASN A 55 13.73 16.32 -11.35
N HIS A 56 13.11 15.53 -10.46
CA HIS A 56 13.59 14.20 -10.10
C HIS A 56 12.75 13.14 -10.81
N ASP A 57 13.34 11.98 -11.04
CA ASP A 57 12.59 10.83 -11.53
C ASP A 57 11.60 10.38 -10.44
N ALA A 58 10.41 9.93 -10.86
CA ALA A 58 9.34 9.56 -9.92
C ALA A 58 9.78 8.51 -8.91
N SER A 59 10.63 7.55 -9.32
CA SER A 59 11.19 6.50 -8.46
C SER A 59 12.02 7.03 -7.29
N ASP A 60 12.65 8.21 -7.42
CA ASP A 60 13.56 8.74 -6.40
C ASP A 60 12.83 9.46 -5.27
N ILE A 61 11.56 9.84 -5.50
CA ILE A 61 10.76 10.68 -4.59
C ILE A 61 9.47 9.99 -4.13
N ASP A 62 9.31 8.71 -4.45
CA ASP A 62 8.19 7.90 -3.99
C ASP A 62 8.19 7.75 -2.46
N VAL A 63 7.00 7.90 -1.87
CA VAL A 63 6.80 7.73 -0.43
C VAL A 63 5.93 6.51 -0.20
N ILE A 64 6.52 5.48 0.40
CA ILE A 64 5.81 4.27 0.82
C ILE A 64 5.36 4.46 2.27
N VAL A 65 4.06 4.31 2.51
CA VAL A 65 3.47 4.34 3.85
C VAL A 65 2.93 2.95 4.16
N GLU A 66 3.58 2.27 5.10
CA GLU A 66 3.20 0.92 5.52
C GLU A 66 2.46 0.96 6.86
N ALA A 67 1.37 0.18 6.94
CA ALA A 67 0.64 -0.05 8.17
C ALA A 67 0.50 -1.57 8.37
N GLY A 68 1.08 -2.08 9.45
CA GLY A 68 0.91 -3.47 9.87
C GLY A 68 -0.12 -3.55 11.00
N GLN A 69 -1.19 -4.31 10.80
CA GLN A 69 -2.13 -4.62 11.88
C GLN A 69 -2.50 -6.10 11.90
N VAL A 70 -2.50 -6.68 13.10
CA VAL A 70 -3.01 -8.03 13.36
C VAL A 70 -3.93 -7.96 14.58
N PRO A 71 -5.18 -8.47 14.51
CA PRO A 71 -5.86 -9.04 13.34
C PRO A 71 -6.34 -7.95 12.37
N THR A 72 -6.46 -8.31 11.08
CA THR A 72 -7.08 -7.45 10.06
C THR A 72 -8.53 -7.90 9.88
N THR A 73 -9.48 -7.04 10.24
CA THR A 73 -10.91 -7.23 9.98
C THR A 73 -11.39 -6.14 9.03
N PRO A 74 -12.57 -6.28 8.40
CA PRO A 74 -13.12 -5.22 7.55
C PRO A 74 -13.22 -3.87 8.28
N GLU A 75 -13.55 -3.88 9.58
CA GLU A 75 -13.65 -2.67 10.40
C GLU A 75 -12.28 -2.05 10.63
N SER A 76 -11.28 -2.86 10.99
CA SER A 76 -9.94 -2.32 11.24
C SER A 76 -9.26 -1.83 9.96
N HIS A 77 -9.48 -2.53 8.85
CA HIS A 77 -9.06 -2.08 7.52
C HIS A 77 -9.64 -0.70 7.20
N ALA A 78 -10.94 -0.50 7.40
CA ALA A 78 -11.59 0.79 7.17
C ALA A 78 -11.00 1.91 8.04
N ILE A 79 -10.71 1.64 9.32
CA ILE A 79 -10.09 2.62 10.23
C ILE A 79 -8.68 3.00 9.74
N ILE A 80 -7.87 2.02 9.33
CA ILE A 80 -6.51 2.27 8.84
C ILE A 80 -6.56 3.11 7.56
N VAL A 81 -7.41 2.73 6.60
CA VAL A 81 -7.54 3.46 5.33
C VAL A 81 -8.04 4.88 5.56
N ASP A 82 -9.02 5.08 6.45
CA ASP A 82 -9.53 6.42 6.78
C ASP A 82 -8.45 7.26 7.49
N ALA A 83 -7.69 6.68 8.42
CA ALA A 83 -6.59 7.37 9.08
C ALA A 83 -5.50 7.77 8.07
N MET A 84 -5.09 6.85 7.18
CA MET A 84 -4.08 7.10 6.15
C MET A 84 -4.55 8.21 5.19
N ASN A 85 -5.76 8.10 4.66
CA ASN A 85 -6.31 9.08 3.72
C ASN A 85 -6.57 10.44 4.39
N GLY A 86 -7.09 10.43 5.62
CA GLY A 86 -7.52 11.62 6.35
C GLY A 86 -6.38 12.47 6.88
N THR A 87 -5.24 11.88 7.23
CA THR A 87 -4.12 12.60 7.85
C THR A 87 -2.88 12.68 6.97
N ILE A 88 -2.36 11.53 6.51
CA ILE A 88 -1.07 11.47 5.84
C ILE A 88 -1.24 11.90 4.37
N VAL A 89 -2.08 11.19 3.63
CA VAL A 89 -2.22 11.41 2.18
C VAL A 89 -2.72 12.82 1.90
N ARG A 90 -3.79 13.27 2.57
CA ARG A 90 -4.40 14.60 2.39
C ARG A 90 -3.40 15.76 2.52
N ARG A 91 -2.36 15.62 3.33
CA ARG A 91 -1.34 16.67 3.50
C ARG A 91 -0.45 16.81 2.27
N PHE A 92 -0.21 15.70 1.56
CA PHE A 92 0.64 15.62 0.38
C PHE A 92 -0.14 15.73 -0.93
N ASP A 93 -1.47 15.64 -0.91
CA ASP A 93 -2.36 15.80 -2.07
C ASP A 93 -1.91 16.84 -3.12
N PRO A 94 -1.48 18.07 -2.75
CA PRO A 94 -1.04 19.07 -3.73
C PRO A 94 0.27 18.77 -4.45
N PHE A 95 1.02 17.77 -3.98
CA PHE A 95 2.35 17.38 -4.45
C PHE A 95 2.38 15.93 -4.96
N LEU A 96 1.28 15.19 -4.82
CA LEU A 96 1.16 13.81 -5.31
C LEU A 96 0.70 13.81 -6.77
N ASP A 97 1.41 13.08 -7.62
CA ASP A 97 0.98 12.84 -9.01
C ASP A 97 0.03 11.63 -9.09
N GLN A 98 0.36 10.56 -8.37
CA GLN A 98 -0.40 9.31 -8.34
C GLN A 98 -0.50 8.73 -6.93
N ARG A 99 -1.48 7.84 -6.73
CA ARG A 99 -1.67 7.11 -5.47
C ARG A 99 -1.96 5.67 -5.80
N GLU A 100 -1.15 4.78 -5.24
CA GLU A 100 -1.34 3.33 -5.37
C GLU A 100 -1.61 2.76 -3.98
N LEU A 101 -2.68 1.97 -3.87
CA LEU A 101 -2.98 1.19 -2.69
C LEU A 101 -2.72 -0.27 -3.02
N ALA A 102 -1.88 -0.92 -2.23
CA ALA A 102 -1.63 -2.33 -2.37
C ALA A 102 -1.59 -2.98 -0.99
N ILE A 103 -2.18 -4.16 -0.90
CA ILE A 103 -2.20 -4.98 0.32
C ILE A 103 -1.37 -6.22 0.02
N LYS A 104 -0.54 -6.60 0.98
CA LYS A 104 0.24 -7.82 0.96
C LYS A 104 -0.01 -8.58 2.24
N THR A 105 -0.29 -9.87 2.11
CA THR A 105 -0.42 -10.75 3.27
C THR A 105 0.95 -11.09 3.86
N TRP A 106 0.94 -11.59 5.09
CA TRP A 106 2.13 -12.21 5.67
C TRP A 106 2.56 -13.43 4.86
N THR A 107 3.79 -13.87 5.09
CA THR A 107 4.34 -15.03 4.36
C THR A 107 3.77 -16.33 4.91
N PHE A 108 3.20 -17.14 4.01
CA PHE A 108 2.75 -18.50 4.28
C PHE A 108 3.82 -19.52 3.86
N PHE A 109 3.82 -20.66 4.53
CA PHE A 109 4.58 -21.84 4.11
C PHE A 109 3.77 -22.63 3.10
N VAL A 110 4.46 -23.27 2.16
CA VAL A 110 3.80 -24.13 1.16
C VAL A 110 3.86 -25.57 1.65
N ASN A 111 2.69 -26.20 1.83
CA ASN A 111 2.58 -27.55 2.34
C ASN A 111 2.64 -28.60 1.22
N LEU A 112 3.75 -28.61 0.49
CA LEU A 112 4.02 -29.61 -0.54
C LEU A 112 5.23 -30.45 -0.15
N PRO A 113 5.36 -31.71 -0.62
CA PRO A 113 6.55 -32.52 -0.35
C PRO A 113 7.82 -31.76 -0.75
N PRO A 114 8.81 -31.61 0.15
CA PRO A 114 10.05 -30.91 -0.17
C PRO A 114 10.91 -31.75 -1.13
N PRO A 115 11.60 -31.12 -2.10
CA PRO A 115 12.61 -31.82 -2.87
C PRO A 115 13.80 -32.20 -1.97
N MET A 116 14.35 -33.38 -2.24
CA MET A 116 15.59 -33.86 -1.63
C MET A 116 16.78 -33.32 -2.43
N VAL A 117 17.58 -32.43 -1.83
CA VAL A 117 18.69 -31.75 -2.50
C VAL A 117 19.97 -31.84 -1.67
N ALA A 118 21.13 -31.64 -2.29
CA ALA A 118 22.36 -31.55 -1.53
C ALA A 118 22.36 -30.26 -0.68
N PRO A 119 23.00 -30.26 0.51
CA PRO A 119 23.04 -29.08 1.38
C PRO A 119 23.60 -27.82 0.71
N ALA A 120 24.51 -27.97 -0.25
CA ALA A 120 25.07 -26.86 -1.03
C ALA A 120 24.07 -26.24 -2.03
N ASP A 121 23.07 -27.01 -2.45
CA ASP A 121 22.06 -26.61 -3.44
C ASP A 121 20.79 -26.03 -2.79
N CYS A 122 20.66 -26.11 -1.46
CA CYS A 122 19.53 -25.53 -0.74
C CYS A 122 19.71 -24.01 -0.58
N THR A 123 18.90 -23.24 -1.30
CA THR A 123 19.03 -21.78 -1.39
C THR A 123 18.56 -21.03 -0.15
N CYS A 124 17.67 -21.63 0.64
CA CYS A 124 17.29 -21.09 1.93
C CYS A 124 18.29 -21.56 2.99
N ARG A 125 18.77 -20.64 3.83
CA ARG A 125 19.60 -20.96 4.99
C ARG A 125 18.76 -21.74 6.03
N THR A 126 18.43 -22.98 5.76
CA THR A 126 17.88 -23.86 6.78
C THR A 126 19.05 -24.34 7.65
N SER A 127 18.91 -24.15 8.96
CA SER A 127 19.84 -24.68 9.97
C SER A 127 19.66 -26.19 10.20
N VAL A 128 18.82 -26.84 9.40
CA VAL A 128 18.51 -28.27 9.51
C VAL A 128 19.74 -29.06 9.04
N GLY A 129 20.42 -29.70 9.99
CA GLY A 129 21.37 -30.77 9.67
C GLY A 129 22.84 -30.38 9.53
N ARG A 130 23.31 -29.28 10.14
CA ARG A 130 24.77 -28.98 10.20
C ARG A 130 25.60 -29.95 11.08
N ASN A 131 25.03 -31.10 11.45
CA ASN A 131 25.64 -32.17 12.24
C ASN A 131 25.97 -33.43 11.41
N SER A 132 25.74 -33.42 10.10
CA SER A 132 26.15 -34.52 9.21
C SER A 132 27.48 -34.14 8.55
N ASP A 133 28.57 -34.81 8.95
CA ASP A 133 29.90 -34.72 8.31
C ASP A 133 29.91 -35.25 6.86
N ASN A 134 28.75 -35.73 6.35
CA ASN A 134 28.61 -36.28 5.01
C ASN A 134 27.95 -35.26 4.06
N ALA A 135 28.79 -34.55 3.31
CA ALA A 135 28.38 -33.62 2.25
C ALA A 135 27.54 -34.25 1.10
N SER A 136 27.35 -35.56 1.12
CA SER A 136 26.62 -36.33 0.10
C SER A 136 25.21 -36.77 0.53
N GLU A 137 24.79 -36.49 1.77
CA GLU A 137 23.45 -36.80 2.24
C GLU A 137 22.45 -35.75 1.69
N LEU A 138 21.39 -36.21 1.01
CA LEU A 138 20.33 -35.32 0.55
C LEU A 138 19.47 -34.88 1.73
N ILE A 139 19.21 -33.58 1.83
CA ILE A 139 18.35 -32.99 2.85
C ILE A 139 17.02 -32.55 2.24
N GLU A 140 15.97 -32.55 3.06
CA GLU A 140 14.72 -31.89 2.74
C GLU A 140 14.92 -30.37 2.72
N CYS A 141 14.68 -29.73 1.58
CA CYS A 141 14.83 -28.30 1.41
C CYS A 141 13.49 -27.66 1.07
N ASP A 142 12.82 -27.06 2.06
CA ASP A 142 11.56 -26.33 1.85
C ASP A 142 11.74 -24.80 1.95
N CYS A 143 12.16 -24.22 0.84
CA CYS A 143 12.29 -22.77 0.69
C CYS A 143 11.04 -22.08 0.16
N ARG A 144 9.99 -22.85 -0.17
CA ARG A 144 8.82 -22.30 -0.84
C ARG A 144 8.03 -21.47 0.13
N ARG A 145 7.72 -20.25 -0.29
CA ARG A 145 6.94 -19.28 0.46
C ARG A 145 5.84 -18.76 -0.45
N ALA A 146 4.69 -18.47 0.11
CA ALA A 146 3.58 -17.87 -0.62
C ALA A 146 3.17 -16.57 0.05
N VAL A 147 2.89 -15.57 -0.77
CA VAL A 147 2.26 -14.31 -0.37
C VAL A 147 1.10 -14.04 -1.32
N MET A 148 0.07 -13.40 -0.81
CA MET A 148 -1.05 -12.92 -1.60
C MET A 148 -0.99 -11.41 -1.62
N MET A 149 -1.30 -10.84 -2.77
CA MET A 149 -1.28 -9.40 -2.98
C MET A 149 -2.53 -8.97 -3.71
N THR A 150 -3.01 -7.78 -3.40
CA THR A 150 -4.09 -7.18 -4.17
C THR A 150 -3.53 -6.48 -5.41
N LEU A 151 -4.18 -6.68 -6.54
CA LEU A 151 -3.97 -5.91 -7.76
C LEU A 151 -5.14 -4.93 -7.90
N PRO A 152 -4.96 -3.62 -7.67
CA PRO A 152 -6.01 -2.65 -7.99
C PRO A 152 -6.14 -2.49 -9.51
N ASP A 153 -7.35 -2.16 -9.99
CA ASP A 153 -7.64 -1.87 -11.42
C ASP A 153 -7.13 -2.96 -12.39
N VAL A 154 -7.40 -4.22 -12.02
CA VAL A 154 -6.93 -5.41 -12.74
C VAL A 154 -7.33 -5.39 -14.22
N ASP A 155 -8.55 -4.93 -14.52
CA ASP A 155 -9.12 -4.93 -15.87
C ASP A 155 -8.29 -4.14 -16.90
N ASN A 156 -7.56 -3.11 -16.46
CA ASN A 156 -6.74 -2.26 -17.34
C ASN A 156 -5.24 -2.57 -17.27
N ARG A 157 -4.81 -3.35 -16.27
CA ARG A 157 -3.38 -3.55 -15.96
C ARG A 157 -2.88 -4.93 -16.36
N ILE A 158 -3.76 -5.93 -16.40
CA ILE A 158 -3.39 -7.29 -16.80
C ILE A 158 -4.18 -7.76 -18.01
N GLN A 159 -3.58 -8.70 -18.72
CA GLN A 159 -4.24 -9.50 -19.73
C GLN A 159 -4.26 -10.95 -19.25
N LEU A 160 -5.45 -11.51 -19.08
CA LEU A 160 -5.60 -12.91 -18.75
C LEU A 160 -5.24 -13.78 -19.97
N VAL A 161 -4.27 -14.67 -19.80
CA VAL A 161 -3.78 -15.58 -20.84
C VAL A 161 -4.57 -16.89 -20.80
N GLU A 162 -4.86 -17.38 -19.59
CA GLU A 162 -5.59 -18.62 -19.36
C GLU A 162 -6.45 -18.52 -18.09
N GLY A 163 -7.60 -19.21 -18.09
CA GLY A 163 -8.47 -19.33 -16.93
C GLY A 163 -9.47 -18.19 -16.78
N VAL A 164 -9.83 -17.87 -15.53
CA VAL A 164 -10.80 -16.83 -15.16
C VAL A 164 -10.32 -16.01 -13.97
N MET A 165 -10.85 -14.79 -13.86
CA MET A 165 -10.59 -13.92 -12.71
C MET A 165 -11.07 -14.57 -11.40
N PRO A 166 -10.35 -14.39 -10.28
CA PRO A 166 -10.76 -14.90 -8.98
C PRO A 166 -12.10 -14.31 -8.55
N ARG A 167 -12.91 -15.12 -7.87
CA ARG A 167 -14.15 -14.67 -7.23
C ARG A 167 -13.89 -14.30 -5.79
N GLU A 168 -14.63 -13.30 -5.32
CA GLU A 168 -14.66 -12.95 -3.91
C GLU A 168 -15.34 -14.07 -3.11
N VAL A 169 -14.61 -14.67 -2.17
CA VAL A 169 -15.12 -15.71 -1.28
C VAL A 169 -15.55 -15.06 0.03
N PHE A 170 -16.86 -15.06 0.30
CA PHE A 170 -17.47 -14.52 1.52
C PHE A 170 -17.88 -15.59 2.54
N ASP A 171 -17.77 -16.87 2.18
CA ASP A 171 -18.17 -17.99 3.04
C ASP A 171 -16.95 -18.61 3.72
N HIS A 172 -16.86 -18.38 5.03
CA HIS A 172 -15.78 -18.87 5.89
C HIS A 172 -16.34 -20.00 6.77
N GLY A 173 -16.67 -21.14 6.17
CA GLY A 173 -17.05 -22.33 6.94
C GLY A 173 -15.94 -22.72 7.91
N THR A 174 -16.24 -22.82 9.22
CA THR A 174 -15.23 -22.93 10.28
C THR A 174 -14.50 -24.28 10.35
N ASP A 175 -14.99 -25.31 9.66
CA ASP A 175 -14.48 -26.69 9.74
C ASP A 175 -13.71 -27.15 8.49
N ALA A 176 -13.64 -26.32 7.43
CA ALA A 176 -12.96 -26.65 6.18
C ALA A 176 -11.69 -25.79 5.98
N PRO A 177 -10.68 -26.28 5.25
CA PRO A 177 -9.58 -25.43 4.80
C PRO A 177 -10.14 -24.27 3.99
N LEU A 178 -9.68 -23.06 4.27
CA LEU A 178 -10.15 -21.86 3.59
C LEU A 178 -9.70 -21.90 2.13
N LEU A 179 -10.64 -21.99 1.19
CA LEU A 179 -10.34 -21.96 -0.25
C LEU A 179 -10.33 -20.50 -0.73
N ILE A 180 -9.22 -20.08 -1.32
CA ILE A 180 -9.05 -18.76 -1.93
C ILE A 180 -8.70 -18.96 -3.40
N GLU A 181 -9.38 -18.23 -4.28
CA GLU A 181 -9.05 -18.18 -5.70
C GLU A 181 -7.96 -17.14 -5.94
N GLY A 182 -6.96 -17.47 -6.76
CA GLY A 182 -5.85 -16.59 -7.08
C GLY A 182 -5.40 -16.74 -8.52
N ILE A 183 -4.77 -15.69 -9.04
CA ILE A 183 -4.15 -15.67 -10.37
C ILE A 183 -2.64 -15.49 -10.23
N LEU A 184 -1.86 -16.03 -11.18
CA LEU A 184 -0.42 -15.85 -11.19
C LEU A 184 0.07 -15.20 -12.48
N GLU A 185 1.20 -14.52 -12.39
CA GLU A 185 1.89 -14.04 -13.58
C GLU A 185 2.50 -15.20 -14.38
N VAL A 186 2.48 -15.13 -15.71
CA VAL A 186 3.05 -16.15 -16.61
C VAL A 186 4.50 -16.54 -16.26
N PRO A 187 5.43 -15.62 -15.97
CA PRO A 187 6.80 -15.98 -15.61
C PRO A 187 6.87 -16.82 -14.33
N SER A 188 6.07 -16.48 -13.32
CA SER A 188 5.99 -17.19 -12.04
C SER A 188 5.38 -18.57 -12.21
N ALA A 189 4.28 -18.67 -12.98
CA ALA A 189 3.63 -19.95 -13.29
C ALA A 189 4.59 -20.90 -14.04
N LYS A 190 5.33 -20.39 -15.04
CA LYS A 190 6.33 -21.18 -15.79
C LYS A 190 7.51 -21.61 -14.94
N MET A 191 8.03 -20.71 -14.09
CA MET A 191 9.19 -21.00 -13.24
C MET A 191 8.87 -22.12 -12.23
N LEU A 192 7.62 -22.22 -11.80
CA LEU A 192 7.18 -23.13 -10.74
C LEU A 192 6.35 -24.31 -11.26
N ASP A 193 6.21 -24.44 -12.59
CA ASP A 193 5.39 -25.45 -13.29
C ASP A 193 3.95 -25.54 -12.75
N ILE A 194 3.34 -24.38 -12.49
CA ILE A 194 1.97 -24.25 -11.97
C ILE A 194 1.00 -24.01 -13.12
N ARG A 195 -0.15 -24.67 -13.07
CA ARG A 195 -1.21 -24.63 -14.09
C ARG A 195 -2.54 -24.16 -13.51
N VAL A 196 -3.41 -23.70 -14.38
CA VAL A 196 -4.80 -23.38 -14.02
C VAL A 196 -5.51 -24.66 -13.57
N GLY A 197 -6.16 -24.59 -12.40
CA GLY A 197 -6.82 -25.71 -11.73
C GLY A 197 -5.97 -26.36 -10.64
N ASP A 198 -4.68 -26.02 -10.52
CA ASP A 198 -3.85 -26.52 -9.43
C ASP A 198 -4.28 -25.92 -8.08
N ILE A 199 -4.19 -26.72 -7.03
CA ILE A 199 -4.44 -26.30 -5.66
C ILE A 199 -3.12 -26.29 -4.91
N TYR A 200 -2.79 -25.13 -4.35
CA TYR A 200 -1.60 -24.94 -3.53
C TYR A 200 -1.98 -24.81 -2.06
N PRO A 201 -1.76 -25.86 -1.24
CA PRO A 201 -2.00 -25.77 0.19
C PRO A 201 -0.91 -24.93 0.83
N ILE A 202 -1.32 -23.95 1.62
CA ILE A 202 -0.44 -23.06 2.35
C ILE A 202 -0.84 -23.02 3.82
N THR A 203 0.14 -22.84 4.69
CA THR A 203 -0.08 -22.78 6.15
C THR A 203 0.46 -21.47 6.72
N PRO A 204 -0.33 -20.77 7.55
CA PRO A 204 0.16 -19.60 8.25
C PRO A 204 1.25 -20.02 9.26
N HIS A 205 2.18 -19.11 9.53
CA HIS A 205 3.17 -19.35 10.59
C HIS A 205 2.62 -19.03 11.99
N TRP A 206 1.40 -18.49 12.08
CA TRP A 206 0.72 -18.06 13.31
C TRP A 206 -0.48 -18.96 13.58
N GLU A 207 -0.98 -18.95 14.81
CA GLU A 207 -2.23 -19.61 15.16
C GLU A 207 -3.40 -18.80 14.60
N ASP A 208 -4.24 -19.45 13.81
CA ASP A 208 -5.42 -18.85 13.19
C ASP A 208 -6.60 -19.84 13.25
N ILE A 209 -7.81 -19.35 12.96
CA ILE A 209 -9.03 -20.15 12.89
C ILE A 209 -8.87 -21.29 11.86
N HIS A 210 -8.19 -21.00 10.75
CA HIS A 210 -7.86 -21.98 9.72
C HIS A 210 -6.38 -22.35 9.79
N ALA A 211 -6.10 -23.61 10.12
CA ALA A 211 -4.73 -24.15 10.13
C ALA A 211 -4.14 -24.33 8.72
N GLU A 212 -4.99 -24.33 7.69
CA GLU A 212 -4.61 -24.50 6.29
C GLU A 212 -5.51 -23.63 5.40
N VAL A 213 -4.88 -23.00 4.41
CA VAL A 213 -5.53 -22.26 3.34
C VAL A 213 -5.18 -22.95 2.03
N GLN A 214 -6.15 -23.14 1.15
CA GLN A 214 -5.97 -23.72 -0.17
C GLN A 214 -6.09 -22.63 -1.22
N VAL A 215 -5.04 -22.42 -2.01
CA VAL A 215 -5.07 -21.46 -3.10
C VAL A 215 -5.37 -22.21 -4.40
N LEU A 216 -6.56 -21.99 -4.96
CA LEU A 216 -6.92 -22.48 -6.27
C LEU A 216 -6.41 -21.50 -7.33
N VAL A 217 -5.55 -21.97 -8.23
CA VAL A 217 -5.09 -21.19 -9.37
C VAL A 217 -6.19 -21.13 -10.41
N THR A 218 -6.93 -20.02 -10.46
CA THR A 218 -8.05 -19.87 -11.40
C THR A 218 -7.63 -19.30 -12.74
N GLY A 219 -6.46 -18.68 -12.83
CA GLY A 219 -5.96 -18.13 -14.08
C GLY A 219 -4.50 -17.69 -14.04
N VAL A 220 -3.96 -17.41 -15.22
CA VAL A 220 -2.60 -16.90 -15.41
C VAL A 220 -2.66 -15.66 -16.28
N TYR A 221 -1.90 -14.63 -15.93
CA TYR A 221 -1.94 -13.33 -16.60
C TYR A 221 -0.56 -12.82 -17.04
N GLU A 222 -0.57 -11.91 -18.00
CA GLU A 222 0.57 -11.07 -18.37
C GLU A 222 0.24 -9.61 -18.05
N ARG A 223 1.27 -8.81 -17.74
CA ARG A 223 1.11 -7.38 -17.51
C ARG A 223 0.99 -6.66 -18.86
N VAL A 224 0.01 -5.77 -19.00
CA VAL A 224 -0.20 -5.01 -20.25
C VAL A 224 0.96 -4.04 -20.53
N ASP A 225 1.47 -3.39 -19.48
CA ASP A 225 2.67 -2.55 -19.52
C ASP A 225 3.56 -2.85 -18.31
N PRO A 226 4.48 -3.81 -18.40
CA PRO A 226 5.35 -4.21 -17.29
C PRO A 226 6.26 -3.08 -16.78
N GLY A 227 6.51 -2.04 -17.59
CA GLY A 227 7.41 -0.93 -17.28
C GLY A 227 6.72 0.26 -16.60
N SER A 228 5.40 0.21 -16.44
CA SER A 228 4.64 1.31 -15.84
C SER A 228 4.94 1.46 -14.35
N ASP A 229 4.92 2.71 -13.87
CA ASP A 229 5.24 3.09 -12.49
C ASP A 229 4.41 2.35 -11.44
N HIS A 230 3.16 2.00 -11.76
CA HIS A 230 2.27 1.32 -10.82
C HIS A 230 2.74 -0.09 -10.42
N TRP A 231 3.61 -0.72 -11.21
CA TRP A 231 4.22 -2.02 -10.87
C TRP A 231 5.36 -1.92 -9.88
N ARG A 232 5.89 -0.71 -9.63
CA ARG A 232 7.05 -0.50 -8.76
C ARG A 232 6.81 -1.00 -7.35
N ILE A 233 5.61 -0.77 -6.80
CA ILE A 233 5.26 -1.28 -5.46
C ILE A 233 5.29 -2.82 -5.40
N GLN A 234 4.82 -3.52 -6.43
CA GLN A 234 4.89 -4.99 -6.48
C GLN A 234 6.33 -5.49 -6.69
N ASN A 235 7.10 -4.80 -7.54
CA ASN A 235 8.45 -5.22 -7.91
C ASN A 235 9.49 -4.93 -6.81
N GLU A 236 9.36 -3.80 -6.11
CA GLU A 236 10.36 -3.31 -5.15
C GLU A 236 9.90 -3.54 -3.71
N ALA A 237 8.79 -2.92 -3.30
CA ALA A 237 8.32 -2.96 -1.91
C ALA A 237 7.81 -4.36 -1.53
N PHE A 238 7.04 -4.98 -2.42
CA PHE A 238 6.53 -6.34 -2.21
C PHE A 238 7.41 -7.43 -2.80
N GLY A 239 8.40 -7.04 -3.61
CA GLY A 239 9.39 -7.93 -4.20
C GLY A 239 10.05 -8.77 -3.13
N SER A 240 10.03 -10.09 -3.32
CA SER A 240 10.80 -10.99 -2.46
C SER A 240 12.16 -11.26 -3.08
N ARG A 241 13.23 -11.19 -2.28
CA ARG A 241 14.58 -11.59 -2.71
C ARG A 241 14.74 -13.10 -2.88
N THR A 242 13.71 -13.88 -2.50
CA THR A 242 13.70 -15.35 -2.57
C THR A 242 12.58 -15.84 -3.48
N ASN A 243 12.73 -17.02 -4.06
CA ASN A 243 11.70 -17.69 -4.88
C ASN A 243 10.41 -17.88 -4.07
N THR A 244 9.52 -16.90 -4.16
CA THR A 244 8.29 -16.78 -3.38
C THR A 244 7.16 -16.74 -4.38
N LEU A 245 6.16 -17.59 -4.17
CA LEU A 245 4.90 -17.54 -4.89
C LEU A 245 4.19 -16.25 -4.55
N GLN A 246 3.86 -15.51 -5.59
CA GLN A 246 3.13 -14.26 -5.54
C GLN A 246 1.82 -14.49 -6.27
N PHE A 247 0.75 -14.59 -5.49
CA PHE A 247 -0.62 -14.66 -5.96
C PHE A 247 -1.25 -13.26 -5.92
#